data_AF-A0A496A9G1-F1
#
_entry.id   AF-A0A496A9G1-F1
#
_cell.length_a   1.000
_cell.length_b   1.000
_cell.length_c   1.000
_cell.angle_alpha   90.00
_cell.angle_beta   90.00
_cell.angle_gamma   90.00
#
_symmetry.space_group_name_H-M   'P 1'
#
loop_
_entity.id
_entity.type
_entity.pdbx_description
1 polymer ?
#
loop_
_entity_poly.entity_id
_entity_poly.type
_entity_poly.pdbx_seq_one_letter_code
_entity_poly.pdbx_strand_id
1 'polypeptide(L)'
;MSQPKIIAYMKPVCGWSNGVRAIFAKYGLEYEDRDIINNENNYREMVQKTRQPYQPCVQIDDIMLADVSGDEVEHYLVSEGIVKPSDAETDVPTDQACEDHGPSVVNIGFPSR
;
A
#
# COMPACT_ATOMS: atom_id res chain seq x y z
N MET A 1 7.38 -22.98 6.72
CA MET A 1 6.85 -22.21 5.58
C MET A 1 7.51 -20.86 5.67
N SER A 2 8.30 -20.49 4.66
CA SER A 2 8.98 -19.20 4.66
C SER A 2 7.93 -18.12 4.42
N GLN A 3 7.84 -17.14 5.31
CA GLN A 3 7.00 -15.98 5.07
C GLN A 3 7.56 -15.22 3.84
N PRO A 4 6.69 -14.70 2.97
CA PRO A 4 7.11 -13.92 1.81
C PRO A 4 7.79 -12.64 2.26
N LYS A 5 8.69 -12.11 1.43
CA LYS A 5 9.30 -10.81 1.76
C LYS A 5 8.34 -9.69 1.42
N ILE A 6 7.81 -9.01 2.45
CA ILE A 6 6.86 -7.91 2.28
C ILE A 6 7.57 -6.58 2.52
N ILE A 7 7.50 -5.66 1.55
CA ILE A 7 8.01 -4.29 1.66
C ILE A 7 6.89 -3.33 1.32
N ALA A 8 6.48 -2.49 2.27
CA ALA A 8 5.38 -1.57 2.11
C ALA A 8 5.88 -0.13 2.08
N TYR A 9 5.71 0.52 0.93
CA TYR A 9 6.00 1.93 0.70
C TYR A 9 4.76 2.74 1.04
N MET A 10 4.82 3.47 2.15
CA MET A 10 3.63 4.07 2.77
C MET A 10 3.90 5.49 3.26
N LYS A 11 2.84 6.29 3.39
CA LYS A 11 2.90 7.56 4.11
C LYS A 11 2.79 7.29 5.62
N PRO A 12 3.44 8.12 6.46
CA PRO A 12 3.27 8.04 7.91
C PRO A 12 1.83 8.37 8.32
N VAL A 13 1.15 9.27 7.61
CA VAL A 13 -0.21 9.71 7.92
C VAL A 13 -1.07 9.66 6.65
N CYS A 14 -1.77 8.54 6.43
CA CYS A 14 -2.71 8.34 5.33
C CYS A 14 -3.69 7.20 5.69
N GLY A 15 -4.97 7.36 5.36
CA GLY A 15 -6.01 6.37 5.63
C GLY A 15 -5.68 5.00 5.00
N TRP A 16 -5.36 4.97 3.71
CA TRP A 16 -5.02 3.73 3.00
C TRP A 16 -3.75 3.07 3.54
N SER A 17 -2.73 3.86 3.89
CA SER A 17 -1.51 3.32 4.51
C SER A 17 -1.81 2.69 5.89
N ASN A 18 -2.68 3.31 6.69
CA ASN A 18 -3.09 2.73 7.98
C ASN A 18 -3.90 1.46 7.80
N GLY A 19 -4.75 1.40 6.77
CA GLY A 19 -5.47 0.18 6.41
C GLY A 19 -4.54 -1.00 6.13
N VAL A 20 -3.52 -0.79 5.30
CA VAL A 20 -2.51 -1.81 4.99
C VAL A 20 -1.75 -2.26 6.24
N ARG A 21 -1.31 -1.32 7.10
CA ARG A 21 -0.65 -1.66 8.37
C ARG A 21 -1.52 -2.50 9.29
N ALA A 22 -2.81 -2.20 9.36
CA ALA A 22 -3.75 -2.92 10.21
C ALA A 22 -3.95 -4.37 9.76
N ILE A 23 -3.97 -4.62 8.44
CA ILE A 23 -4.03 -5.98 7.89
C ILE A 23 -2.77 -6.76 8.23
N PHE A 24 -1.59 -6.18 8.03
CA PHE A 24 -0.36 -6.87 8.42
C PHE A 24 -0.29 -7.16 9.92
N ALA A 25 -0.75 -6.21 10.76
CA ALA A 25 -0.84 -6.41 12.20
C ALA A 25 -1.86 -7.51 12.58
N LYS A 26 -3.04 -7.54 11.93
CA LYS A 26 -4.08 -8.55 12.12
C LYS A 26 -3.57 -9.97 11.88
N TYR A 27 -2.75 -10.17 10.85
CA TYR A 27 -2.15 -11.47 10.53
C TYR A 27 -0.78 -11.72 11.19
N GLY A 28 -0.23 -10.73 11.91
CA GLY A 28 1.10 -10.83 12.52
C GLY A 28 2.21 -11.04 11.49
N LEU A 29 2.06 -10.46 10.30
CA LEU A 29 3.05 -10.56 9.22
C LEU A 29 4.22 -9.61 9.47
N GLU A 30 5.43 -10.08 9.24
CA GLU A 30 6.61 -9.23 9.21
C GLU A 30 6.68 -8.50 7.87
N TYR A 31 6.72 -7.17 7.91
CA TYR A 31 6.84 -6.32 6.73
C TYR A 31 7.80 -5.17 6.99
N GLU A 32 8.44 -4.70 5.93
CA GLU A 32 9.33 -3.54 5.96
C GLU A 32 8.51 -2.27 5.67
N ASP A 33 8.22 -1.48 6.71
CA ASP A 33 7.59 -0.16 6.56
C ASP A 33 8.62 0.85 6.04
N ARG A 34 8.45 1.28 4.79
CA ARG A 34 9.27 2.30 4.16
C ARG A 34 8.49 3.59 4.06
N ASP A 35 8.81 4.51 4.96
CA ASP A 35 8.32 5.87 4.92
C ASP A 35 8.89 6.60 3.69
N ILE A 36 8.03 6.92 2.72
CA ILE A 36 8.40 7.64 1.50
C ILE A 36 8.25 9.16 1.61
N ILE A 37 7.71 9.67 2.73
CA ILE A 37 7.61 11.10 3.01
C ILE A 37 8.87 11.60 3.71
N ASN A 38 9.35 10.86 4.71
CA ASN A 38 10.54 11.23 5.47
C ASN A 38 11.86 10.78 4.79
N ASN A 39 11.81 9.79 3.89
CA ASN A 39 12.99 9.32 3.15
C ASN A 39 12.79 9.39 1.63
N GLU A 40 13.45 10.36 0.98
CA GLU A 40 13.40 10.52 -0.47
C GLU A 40 13.90 9.28 -1.23
N ASN A 41 14.91 8.57 -0.69
CA ASN A 41 15.43 7.35 -1.31
C ASN A 41 14.35 6.27 -1.45
N ASN A 42 13.50 6.11 -0.43
CA ASN A 42 12.39 5.15 -0.46
C ASN A 42 11.37 5.54 -1.53
N TYR A 43 11.06 6.84 -1.65
CA TYR A 43 10.17 7.34 -2.69
C TYR A 43 10.74 7.08 -4.09
N ARG A 44 12.02 7.38 -4.30
CA ARG A 44 12.69 7.13 -5.60
C ARG A 44 12.70 5.65 -5.96
N GLU A 45 12.95 4.76 -4.99
CA GLU A 45 12.90 3.31 -5.21
C GLU A 45 11.49 2.85 -5.57
N MET A 46 10.47 3.33 -4.84
CA MET A 46 9.07 3.05 -5.14
C MET A 46 8.71 3.47 -6.57
N VAL A 47 9.04 4.70 -6.96
CA VAL A 47 8.72 5.22 -8.31
C VAL A 47 9.49 4.43 -9.38
N GLN A 48 10.73 4.02 -9.13
CA GLN A 48 11.49 3.19 -10.08
C GLN A 48 10.87 1.81 -10.26
N LYS A 49 10.38 1.19 -9.19
CA LYS A 49 9.75 -0.14 -9.22
C LYS A 49 8.35 -0.12 -9.81
N THR A 50 7.51 0.80 -9.36
CA THR A 50 6.08 0.87 -9.71
C THR A 50 5.81 1.71 -10.95
N ARG A 51 6.75 2.58 -11.33
CA ARG A 51 6.59 3.60 -12.38
C ARG A 51 5.45 4.57 -12.14
N GLN A 52 4.97 4.70 -10.90
CA GLN A 52 3.92 5.64 -10.54
C GLN A 52 4.20 6.34 -9.20
N PRO A 53 3.65 7.55 -9.00
CA PRO A 53 3.76 8.27 -7.73
C PRO A 53 2.65 7.92 -6.73
N TYR A 54 1.71 7.02 -7.10
CA TYR A 54 0.57 6.63 -6.29
C TYR A 54 0.98 5.72 -5.15
N GLN A 55 0.21 5.77 -4.07
CA GLN A 55 0.57 5.19 -2.79
C GLN A 55 -0.70 4.98 -1.96
N PRO A 56 -0.77 3.88 -1.20
CA PRO A 56 0.35 2.99 -0.82
C PRO A 56 0.73 1.94 -1.88
N CYS A 57 1.99 1.49 -1.84
CA CYS A 57 2.49 0.42 -2.71
C CYS A 57 3.14 -0.67 -1.86
N VAL A 58 2.82 -1.93 -2.13
CA VAL A 58 3.32 -3.09 -1.39
C VAL A 58 4.00 -4.05 -2.36
N GLN A 59 5.25 -4.37 -2.08
CA GLN A 59 5.97 -5.46 -2.74
C GLN A 59 5.82 -6.72 -1.90
N ILE A 60 5.35 -7.82 -2.50
CA ILE A 60 5.26 -9.14 -1.91
C ILE A 60 6.11 -10.08 -2.78
N ASP A 61 7.27 -10.48 -2.26
CA ASP A 61 8.32 -11.19 -3.02
C ASP A 61 8.72 -10.46 -4.32
N ASP A 62 8.34 -11.02 -5.46
CA ASP A 62 8.61 -10.46 -6.80
C ASP A 62 7.42 -9.65 -7.35
N ILE A 63 6.27 -9.68 -6.67
CA ILE A 63 5.03 -9.06 -7.13
C ILE A 63 4.89 -7.69 -6.48
N MET A 64 4.64 -6.68 -7.29
CA MET A 64 4.46 -5.29 -6.86
C MET A 64 2.99 -4.90 -6.99
N LEU A 65 2.32 -4.74 -5.85
CA LEU A 65 0.96 -4.21 -5.77
C LEU A 65 1.06 -2.69 -5.57
N ALA A 66 0.63 -1.92 -6.56
CA ALA A 66 0.76 -0.48 -6.53
C ALA A 66 -0.62 0.17 -6.53
N ASP A 67 -0.84 1.18 -5.68
CA ASP A 67 -2.15 1.83 -5.49
C ASP A 67 -3.22 0.86 -4.98
N VAL A 68 -2.95 0.20 -3.85
CA VAL A 68 -3.85 -0.81 -3.26
C VAL A 68 -4.30 -0.43 -1.85
N SER A 69 -5.54 -0.78 -1.51
CA SER A 69 -6.06 -0.67 -0.14
C SER A 69 -5.65 -1.85 0.75
N GLY A 70 -5.89 -1.75 2.06
CA GLY A 70 -5.66 -2.86 2.98
C GLY A 70 -6.47 -4.10 2.62
N ASP A 71 -7.73 -3.93 2.21
CA ASP A 71 -8.61 -5.03 1.81
C ASP A 71 -8.08 -5.81 0.60
N GLU A 72 -7.57 -5.10 -0.41
CA GLU A 72 -6.96 -5.72 -1.59
C GLU A 72 -5.69 -6.51 -1.25
N VAL A 73 -4.87 -5.97 -0.34
CA VAL A 73 -3.69 -6.67 0.16
C VAL A 73 -4.10 -7.95 0.90
N GLU A 74 -5.13 -7.90 1.74
CA GLU A 74 -5.66 -9.09 2.42
C GLU A 74 -6.14 -10.13 1.41
N HIS A 75 -6.97 -9.73 0.45
CA HIS A 75 -7.49 -10.62 -0.57
C HIS A 75 -6.36 -11.30 -1.36
N TYR A 76 -5.31 -10.54 -1.72
CA TYR A 76 -4.14 -11.08 -2.38
C TYR A 76 -3.40 -12.11 -1.52
N LEU A 77 -3.14 -11.80 -0.25
CA LEU A 77 -2.46 -12.71 0.68
C LEU A 77 -3.24 -14.02 0.88
N VAL A 78 -4.57 -13.95 0.93
CA VAL A 78 -5.45 -15.12 1.02
C VAL A 78 -5.43 -15.92 -0.29
N SER A 79 -5.48 -15.24 -1.43
CA SER A 79 -5.48 -15.87 -2.76
C SER A 79 -4.18 -16.64 -3.02
N GLU A 80 -3.04 -16.08 -2.63
CA GLU A 80 -1.73 -16.74 -2.73
C GLU A 80 -1.53 -17.81 -1.63
N GLY A 81 -2.45 -17.93 -0.67
CA GLY A 81 -2.36 -18.89 0.43
C GLY A 81 -1.27 -18.56 1.47
N ILE A 82 -0.82 -17.30 1.52
CA ILE A 82 0.16 -16.80 2.50
C ILE A 82 -0.48 -16.73 3.89
N VAL A 83 -1.72 -16.26 3.95
CA VAL A 83 -2.52 -16.19 5.17
C VAL A 83 -3.82 -16.97 5.01
N LYS A 84 -4.45 -17.33 6.12
CA LYS A 84 -5.80 -17.90 6.10
C LYS A 84 -6.83 -16.78 6.10
N PRO A 85 -7.93 -16.91 5.35
CA PRO A 85 -9.03 -15.95 5.43
C PRO A 85 -9.50 -15.88 6.89
N SER A 86 -9.58 -14.67 7.40
CA SER A 86 -9.99 -14.40 8.78
C SER A 86 -11.09 -13.35 8.77
N ASP A 87 -12.24 -13.71 9.36
CA ASP A 87 -13.39 -12.82 9.56
C ASP A 87 -13.14 -11.77 10.65
N ALA A 88 -11.94 -11.73 11.24
CA ALA A 88 -11.61 -10.77 12.28
C ALA A 88 -11.63 -9.34 11.70
N GLU A 89 -12.47 -8.49 12.27
CA GLU A 89 -12.51 -7.08 11.90
C GLU A 89 -11.19 -6.39 12.29
N THR A 90 -10.72 -5.47 11.45
CA THR A 90 -9.58 -4.60 11.81
C THR A 90 -10.10 -3.42 12.62
N ASP A 91 -9.29 -2.95 13.57
CA ASP A 91 -9.63 -1.83 14.47
C ASP A 91 -9.75 -0.49 13.72
N VAL A 92 -9.26 -0.42 12.48
CA VAL A 92 -9.26 0.76 11.62
C VAL A 92 -9.82 0.41 10.24
N PRO A 93 -10.48 1.37 9.55
CA PRO A 93 -10.97 1.14 8.21
C PRO A 93 -9.83 0.90 7.21
N THR A 94 -9.90 -0.22 6.50
CA THR A 94 -8.85 -0.69 5.58
C THR A 94 -8.93 -0.11 4.16
N ASP A 95 -10.06 0.49 3.82
CA ASP A 95 -10.38 1.08 2.51
C ASP A 95 -10.71 2.58 2.59
N GLN A 96 -10.21 3.27 3.62
CA GLN A 96 -10.41 4.72 3.74
C GLN A 96 -9.31 5.49 3.01
N ALA A 97 -9.69 6.21 1.96
CA ALA A 97 -8.81 7.17 1.31
C ALA A 97 -8.34 8.24 2.29
N CYS A 98 -7.19 8.86 2.02
CA CYS A 98 -6.80 10.05 2.76
C CYS A 98 -7.85 11.16 2.53
N GLU A 99 -8.23 11.91 3.57
CA GLU A 99 -9.18 13.04 3.45
C GLU A 99 -8.66 14.16 2.51
N ASP A 100 -7.40 14.09 2.10
CA ASP A 100 -6.77 14.91 1.06
C ASP A 100 -6.78 14.25 -0.34
N HIS A 101 -7.71 13.33 -0.62
CA HIS A 101 -8.05 12.97 -2.00
C HIS A 101 -8.93 14.07 -2.63
N GLY A 102 -8.40 15.29 -2.70
CA GLY A 102 -8.80 16.18 -3.78
C GLY A 102 -8.47 15.47 -5.11
N PRO A 103 -9.30 15.60 -6.16
CA PRO A 103 -8.94 15.04 -7.45
C PRO A 103 -7.56 15.61 -7.79
N SER A 104 -6.56 14.76 -7.91
CA SER A 104 -5.31 15.11 -8.56
C SER A 104 -5.64 15.29 -10.05
N VAL A 105 -6.30 16.41 -10.36
CA VAL A 105 -6.23 17.06 -11.65
C VAL A 105 -4.76 17.43 -11.80
N VAL A 106 -3.98 16.49 -12.32
CA VAL A 106 -2.76 16.87 -13.01
C VAL A 106 -3.27 17.74 -14.15
N ASN A 107 -3.26 19.06 -13.95
CA ASN A 107 -3.59 20.02 -14.97
C ASN A 107 -2.42 20.03 -15.96
N ILE A 108 -2.33 18.96 -16.75
CA ILE A 108 -1.52 18.91 -17.95
C ILE A 108 -2.23 19.89 -18.87
N GLY A 109 -1.77 21.14 -18.86
CA GLY A 109 -2.27 22.19 -19.71
C GLY A 109 -2.17 21.78 -21.17
N PHE A 110 -3.19 21.11 -21.67
CA PHE A 110 -3.43 20.94 -23.08
C PHE A 110 -4.15 22.19 -23.56
N PRO A 111 -3.53 23.03 -24.41
CA PRO A 111 -4.21 24.18 -24.97
C PRO A 111 -5.35 23.65 -25.84
N SER A 112 -6.59 23.97 -25.47
CA SER A 112 -7.75 23.78 -26.31
C SER A 112 -7.54 24.55 -27.61
N ARG A 113 -7.49 23.82 -28.72
CA ARG A 113 -7.68 24.36 -30.07
C ARG A 113 -8.95 23.77 -30.65
#